data_AF-A0A2D5V0M1-F1
#
_entry.id   AF-A0A2D5V0M1-F1
#
_cell.length_a   1.000
_cell.length_b   1.000
_cell.length_c   1.000
_cell.angle_alpha   90.00
_cell.angle_beta   90.00
_cell.angle_gamma   90.00
#
_symmetry.space_group_name_H-M   'P 1'
#
loop_
_entity.id
_entity.type
_entity.pdbx_description
1 polymer ?
#
loop_
_entity_poly.entity_id
_entity_poly.type
_entity_poly.pdbx_seq_one_letter_code
_entity_poly.pdbx_strand_id
1 'polypeptide(L)'
;MSEHKYGFREVKENMARAVIRDSPVSTKHCIEISKHLKNKTTERAKTILQESIAQKKAIPFTRFTNGAGHKTGIGPGKFVIKACTHILGLVEGVEHNALNKGLSSDLEIIHIASQQGASQYHYGRQTRRKNKRTHVEIIVKEKSIKKPQKKQETTKSTKPAETPVKEVKKDPVQPEKKQPEQKQPEKKETDSSLAGEVKPKKEIESEPFPEKAKSTDPEKKETEPKLEKEQVKKEETPQRGAQND
;
A
#
# COMPACT_ATOMS: atom_id res chain seq x y z
N MET A 1 -4.87 27.47 -13.42
CA MET A 1 -3.85 26.47 -13.80
C MET A 1 -4.16 25.96 -15.20
N SER A 2 -3.19 25.45 -15.96
CA SER A 2 -3.49 24.74 -17.22
C SER A 2 -4.23 23.41 -16.97
N GLU A 3 -5.15 23.02 -17.87
CA GLU A 3 -5.74 21.69 -17.86
C GLU A 3 -4.68 20.63 -18.21
N HIS A 4 -4.79 19.43 -17.62
CA HIS A 4 -4.00 18.27 -18.02
C HIS A 4 -4.72 17.52 -19.15
N LYS A 5 -4.09 17.45 -20.32
CA LYS A 5 -4.59 16.65 -21.45
C LYS A 5 -4.24 15.18 -21.24
N TYR A 6 -5.25 14.38 -20.92
CA TYR A 6 -5.11 12.94 -20.69
C TYR A 6 -4.72 12.19 -21.97
N GLY A 7 -3.94 11.12 -21.85
CA GLY A 7 -3.60 10.23 -22.97
C GLY A 7 -4.80 9.40 -23.45
N PHE A 8 -5.71 9.06 -22.54
CA PHE A 8 -6.97 8.39 -22.81
C PHE A 8 -8.05 9.42 -23.18
N ARG A 9 -8.68 9.24 -24.36
CA ARG A 9 -9.57 10.26 -24.97
C ARG A 9 -11.05 10.06 -24.68
N GLU A 10 -11.52 8.82 -24.58
CA GLU A 10 -12.95 8.47 -24.51
C GLU A 10 -13.49 8.49 -23.06
N VAL A 11 -13.37 9.61 -22.37
CA VAL A 11 -13.92 9.77 -21.02
C VAL A 11 -15.45 9.83 -21.10
N LYS A 12 -16.14 8.87 -20.48
CA LYS A 12 -17.60 8.80 -20.40
C LYS A 12 -18.09 9.25 -19.02
N GLU A 13 -19.39 9.48 -18.88
CA GLU A 13 -20.00 9.97 -17.62
C GLU A 13 -19.71 9.03 -16.44
N ASN A 14 -19.86 7.71 -16.67
CA ASN A 14 -19.54 6.63 -15.72
C ASN A 14 -18.04 6.39 -15.47
N MET A 15 -17.20 7.41 -15.68
CA MET A 15 -15.77 7.42 -15.40
C MET A 15 -15.36 8.61 -14.53
N ALA A 16 -14.43 8.38 -13.61
CA ALA A 16 -13.75 9.43 -12.85
C ALA A 16 -12.28 9.52 -13.27
N ARG A 17 -11.75 10.76 -13.31
CA ARG A 17 -10.38 11.07 -13.72
C ARG A 17 -9.62 11.75 -12.59
N ALA A 18 -8.35 11.41 -12.41
CA ALA A 18 -7.44 12.13 -11.53
C ALA A 18 -6.02 12.15 -12.12
N VAL A 19 -5.23 13.15 -11.74
CA VAL A 19 -3.84 13.28 -12.18
C VAL A 19 -2.99 13.90 -11.07
N ILE A 20 -1.85 13.27 -10.80
CA ILE A 20 -0.73 13.87 -10.08
C ILE A 20 0.21 14.50 -11.12
N ARG A 21 0.58 15.77 -10.91
CA ARG A 21 1.61 16.45 -11.71
C ARG A 21 2.89 16.64 -10.90
N ASP A 22 4.03 16.62 -11.59
CA ASP A 22 5.36 16.97 -11.04
C ASP A 22 5.83 16.20 -9.78
N SER A 23 5.23 15.05 -9.47
CA SER A 23 5.57 14.30 -8.25
C SER A 23 7.04 13.86 -8.26
N PRO A 24 7.77 14.00 -7.12
CA PRO A 24 9.21 13.76 -7.02
C PRO A 24 9.57 12.27 -6.93
N VAL A 25 9.07 11.49 -7.90
CA VAL A 25 9.16 10.03 -7.99
C VAL A 25 9.82 9.57 -9.29
N SER A 26 10.39 8.37 -9.26
CA SER A 26 11.08 7.74 -10.38
C SER A 26 10.08 7.22 -11.40
N THR A 27 10.00 7.85 -12.59
CA THR A 27 9.07 7.47 -13.67
C THR A 27 9.14 5.98 -14.00
N LYS A 28 10.35 5.40 -13.99
CA LYS A 28 10.57 3.95 -14.20
C LYS A 28 9.81 3.07 -13.18
N HIS A 29 9.68 3.51 -11.93
CA HIS A 29 8.98 2.74 -10.89
C HIS A 29 7.45 2.92 -11.06
N CYS A 30 7.02 4.15 -11.34
CA CYS A 30 5.62 4.46 -11.57
C CYS A 30 5.06 3.72 -12.80
N ILE A 31 5.83 3.56 -13.88
CA ILE A 31 5.44 2.76 -15.05
C ILE A 31 5.15 1.29 -14.68
N GLU A 32 6.00 0.66 -13.87
CA GLU A 32 5.80 -0.75 -13.45
C GLU A 32 4.61 -0.87 -12.48
N ILE A 33 4.41 0.11 -11.59
CA ILE A 33 3.22 0.19 -10.73
C ILE A 33 1.96 0.35 -11.59
N SER A 34 1.92 1.31 -12.52
CA SER A 34 0.80 1.51 -13.46
C SER A 34 0.47 0.22 -14.21
N LYS A 35 1.49 -0.46 -14.74
CA LYS A 35 1.32 -1.75 -15.43
C LYS A 35 0.77 -2.85 -14.50
N HIS A 36 1.18 -2.87 -13.22
CA HIS A 36 0.69 -3.85 -12.25
C HIS A 36 -0.70 -3.54 -11.69
N LEU A 37 -1.13 -2.26 -11.66
CA LEU A 37 -2.44 -1.85 -11.15
C LEU A 37 -3.56 -1.79 -12.20
N LYS A 38 -3.21 -1.72 -13.49
CA LYS A 38 -4.19 -1.73 -14.59
C LYS A 38 -5.08 -3.00 -14.56
N ASN A 39 -6.37 -2.84 -14.87
CA ASN A 39 -7.40 -3.87 -14.83
C ASN A 39 -7.55 -4.50 -13.42
N LYS A 40 -7.58 -3.67 -12.38
CA LYS A 40 -7.91 -4.05 -10.99
C LYS A 40 -8.97 -3.12 -10.42
N THR A 41 -9.71 -3.60 -9.42
CA THR A 41 -10.54 -2.74 -8.58
C THR A 41 -9.66 -1.77 -7.78
N THR A 42 -10.17 -0.59 -7.47
CA THR A 42 -9.42 0.41 -6.69
C THR A 42 -9.07 -0.11 -5.30
N GLU A 43 -9.99 -0.84 -4.65
CA GLU A 43 -9.75 -1.58 -3.41
C GLU A 43 -8.50 -2.47 -3.49
N ARG A 44 -8.43 -3.37 -4.48
CA ARG A 44 -7.30 -4.30 -4.60
C ARG A 44 -6.01 -3.58 -4.98
N ALA A 45 -6.11 -2.45 -5.68
CA ALA A 45 -4.98 -1.57 -5.92
C ALA A 45 -4.45 -0.95 -4.62
N LYS A 46 -5.33 -0.41 -3.74
CA LYS A 46 -4.94 0.06 -2.39
C LYS A 46 -4.25 -1.05 -1.60
N THR A 47 -4.83 -2.25 -1.54
CA THR A 47 -4.23 -3.37 -0.78
C THR A 47 -2.83 -3.70 -1.31
N ILE A 48 -2.63 -3.76 -2.64
CA ILE A 48 -1.31 -4.05 -3.23
C ILE A 48 -0.29 -2.94 -2.92
N LEU A 49 -0.71 -1.68 -2.94
CA LEU A 49 0.14 -0.54 -2.60
C LEU A 49 0.53 -0.56 -1.11
N GLN A 50 -0.42 -0.82 -0.21
CA GLN A 50 -0.19 -0.99 1.23
C GLN A 50 0.69 -2.21 1.54
N GLU A 51 0.41 -3.37 0.93
CA GLU A 51 1.24 -4.60 0.97
C GLU A 51 2.70 -4.29 0.57
N SER A 52 2.92 -3.37 -0.40
CA SER A 52 4.26 -3.03 -0.88
C SER A 52 4.96 -1.93 -0.07
N ILE A 53 4.21 -0.98 0.52
CA ILE A 53 4.73 -0.02 1.50
C ILE A 53 5.20 -0.76 2.75
N ALA A 54 4.41 -1.72 3.24
CA ALA A 54 4.76 -2.61 4.35
C ALA A 54 5.77 -3.72 3.98
N GLN A 55 6.35 -3.69 2.78
CA GLN A 55 7.34 -4.65 2.26
C GLN A 55 6.90 -6.13 2.26
N LYS A 56 5.61 -6.42 2.45
CA LYS A 56 5.03 -7.77 2.40
C LYS A 56 4.96 -8.31 0.97
N LYS A 57 4.81 -7.43 -0.03
CA LYS A 57 4.71 -7.81 -1.44
C LYS A 57 5.52 -6.92 -2.38
N ALA A 58 6.37 -7.55 -3.17
CA ALA A 58 7.15 -6.86 -4.20
C ALA A 58 6.29 -6.55 -5.42
N ILE A 59 6.53 -5.40 -6.05
CA ILE A 59 5.97 -5.08 -7.36
C ILE A 59 6.84 -5.76 -8.43
N PRO A 60 6.24 -6.43 -9.44
CA PRO A 60 6.98 -6.97 -10.57
C PRO A 60 7.64 -5.85 -11.38
N PHE A 61 8.90 -6.05 -11.76
CA PHE A 61 9.63 -5.16 -12.67
C PHE A 61 9.84 -5.89 -13.99
N THR A 62 9.20 -5.42 -15.06
CA THR A 62 9.08 -6.14 -16.34
C THR A 62 9.83 -5.47 -17.50
N ARG A 63 10.07 -4.16 -17.43
CA ARG A 63 10.82 -3.37 -18.43
C ARG A 63 12.12 -2.80 -17.85
N PHE A 64 12.16 -2.50 -16.56
CA PHE A 64 13.29 -1.85 -15.89
C PHE A 64 13.99 -2.80 -14.89
N THR A 65 14.26 -4.02 -15.35
CA THR A 65 14.82 -5.16 -14.60
C THR A 65 16.26 -4.95 -14.10
N ASN A 66 17.04 -4.02 -14.66
CA ASN A 66 18.42 -3.79 -14.24
C ASN A 66 18.53 -3.55 -12.72
N GLY A 67 19.36 -4.35 -12.04
CA GLY A 67 19.49 -4.33 -10.59
C GLY A 67 18.19 -4.68 -9.84
N ALA A 68 17.31 -5.50 -10.41
CA ALA A 68 16.16 -6.09 -9.72
C ALA A 68 16.50 -7.51 -9.26
N GLY A 69 16.63 -7.70 -7.95
CA GLY A 69 16.70 -9.04 -7.38
C GLY A 69 15.42 -9.82 -7.64
N HIS A 70 15.54 -11.14 -7.80
CA HIS A 70 14.38 -12.01 -7.93
C HIS A 70 13.59 -12.12 -6.62
N LYS A 71 12.29 -12.37 -6.75
CA LYS A 71 11.31 -12.52 -5.68
C LYS A 71 10.43 -13.73 -5.98
N THR A 72 10.14 -14.53 -4.95
CA THR A 72 9.41 -15.80 -5.03
C THR A 72 8.07 -15.61 -5.75
N GLY A 73 7.80 -16.45 -6.76
CA GLY A 73 6.57 -16.41 -7.57
C GLY A 73 6.41 -15.19 -8.51
N ILE A 74 7.35 -14.23 -8.52
CA ILE A 74 7.24 -12.98 -9.30
C ILE A 74 8.42 -12.80 -10.27
N GLY A 75 9.59 -13.38 -9.98
CA GLY A 75 10.82 -13.07 -10.73
C GLY A 75 11.36 -11.69 -10.32
N PRO A 76 11.93 -10.88 -11.23
CA PRO A 76 12.50 -9.57 -10.89
C PRO A 76 11.45 -8.63 -10.25
N GLY A 77 11.72 -8.16 -9.03
CA GLY A 77 10.78 -7.31 -8.30
C GLY A 77 11.43 -6.43 -7.24
N LYS A 78 10.81 -5.27 -6.96
CA LYS A 78 11.30 -4.27 -6.00
C LYS A 78 10.18 -3.76 -5.11
N PHE A 79 10.51 -3.42 -3.86
CA PHE A 79 9.65 -2.63 -2.98
C PHE A 79 9.97 -1.15 -3.24
N VAL A 80 9.00 -0.37 -3.71
CA VAL A 80 9.23 1.01 -4.18
C VAL A 80 8.41 2.03 -3.41
N ILE A 81 8.43 1.88 -2.07
CA ILE A 81 7.73 2.64 -1.02
C ILE A 81 7.30 4.06 -1.48
N LYS A 82 8.24 4.98 -1.76
CA LYS A 82 7.91 6.36 -2.14
C LYS A 82 6.95 6.46 -3.34
N ALA A 83 7.15 5.65 -4.37
CA ALA A 83 6.27 5.64 -5.54
C ALA A 83 4.90 5.02 -5.22
N CYS A 84 4.86 4.01 -4.33
CA CYS A 84 3.62 3.44 -3.83
C CYS A 84 2.80 4.47 -3.04
N THR A 85 3.43 5.21 -2.11
CA THR A 85 2.75 6.24 -1.29
C THR A 85 2.10 7.33 -2.14
N HIS A 86 2.81 7.86 -3.15
CA HIS A 86 2.22 8.87 -4.04
C HIS A 86 1.10 8.30 -4.93
N ILE A 87 1.16 7.02 -5.33
CA ILE A 87 0.10 6.40 -6.16
C ILE A 87 -1.10 5.94 -5.31
N LEU A 88 -0.92 5.64 -4.02
CA LEU A 88 -2.01 5.36 -3.08
C LEU A 88 -2.93 6.59 -2.95
N GLY A 89 -2.36 7.77 -2.70
CA GLY A 89 -3.10 9.03 -2.68
C GLY A 89 -3.74 9.41 -4.04
N LEU A 90 -3.23 8.90 -5.16
CA LEU A 90 -3.87 9.06 -6.48
C LEU A 90 -5.11 8.16 -6.63
N VAL A 91 -5.07 6.93 -6.12
CA VAL A 91 -6.23 6.01 -6.10
C VAL A 91 -7.29 6.54 -5.14
N GLU A 92 -6.91 6.99 -3.95
CA GLU A 92 -7.82 7.64 -3.00
C GLU A 92 -8.40 8.92 -3.62
N GLY A 93 -7.60 9.76 -4.28
CA GLY A 93 -8.09 10.95 -4.97
C GLY A 93 -9.09 10.66 -6.10
N VAL A 94 -8.91 9.57 -6.87
CA VAL A 94 -9.87 9.23 -7.94
C VAL A 94 -11.17 8.63 -7.40
N GLU A 95 -11.14 7.94 -6.26
CA GLU A 95 -12.36 7.49 -5.57
C GLU A 95 -13.17 8.65 -5.03
N HIS A 96 -12.56 9.63 -4.37
CA HIS A 96 -13.27 10.85 -3.95
C HIS A 96 -13.86 11.60 -5.17
N ASN A 97 -13.13 11.66 -6.29
CA ASN A 97 -13.66 12.21 -7.55
C ASN A 97 -14.81 11.37 -8.16
N ALA A 98 -14.91 10.08 -7.84
CA ALA A 98 -15.99 9.20 -8.29
C ALA A 98 -17.24 9.34 -7.41
N LEU A 99 -17.06 9.41 -6.09
CA LEU A 99 -18.12 9.69 -5.12
C LEU A 99 -18.74 11.07 -5.37
N ASN A 100 -17.92 12.10 -5.62
CA ASN A 100 -18.36 13.44 -6.00
C ASN A 100 -19.08 13.50 -7.37
N LYS A 101 -18.99 12.43 -8.18
CA LYS A 101 -19.71 12.25 -9.44
C LYS A 101 -20.99 11.39 -9.29
N GLY A 102 -21.29 10.88 -8.09
CA GLY A 102 -22.38 9.94 -7.87
C GLY A 102 -22.16 8.54 -8.45
N LEU A 103 -20.90 8.15 -8.73
CA LEU A 103 -20.58 6.79 -9.17
C LEU A 103 -20.60 5.82 -7.98
N SER A 104 -20.97 4.56 -8.22
CA SER A 104 -20.88 3.52 -7.19
C SER A 104 -19.42 3.21 -6.79
N SER A 105 -19.25 2.63 -5.59
CA SER A 105 -17.93 2.26 -5.03
C SER A 105 -17.19 1.18 -5.83
N ASP A 106 -17.90 0.42 -6.66
CA ASP A 106 -17.36 -0.70 -7.46
C ASP A 106 -16.58 -0.18 -8.69
N LEU A 107 -15.39 0.36 -8.44
CA LEU A 107 -14.56 1.05 -9.43
C LEU A 107 -13.41 0.19 -9.95
N GLU A 108 -13.24 0.12 -11.28
CA GLU A 108 -12.14 -0.58 -11.96
C GLU A 108 -11.21 0.38 -12.70
N ILE A 109 -9.88 0.18 -12.56
CA ILE A 109 -8.83 0.97 -13.19
C ILE A 109 -8.64 0.54 -14.65
N ILE A 110 -9.37 1.19 -15.57
CA ILE A 110 -9.24 0.96 -17.02
C ILE A 110 -7.93 1.54 -17.57
N HIS A 111 -7.57 2.74 -17.15
CA HIS A 111 -6.38 3.45 -17.62
C HIS A 111 -5.58 4.01 -16.45
N ILE A 112 -4.29 3.73 -16.45
CA ILE A 112 -3.32 4.34 -15.56
C ILE A 112 -1.99 4.44 -16.31
N ALA A 113 -1.43 5.64 -16.37
CA ALA A 113 -0.21 5.92 -17.15
C ALA A 113 0.73 6.86 -16.38
N SER A 114 2.03 6.63 -16.55
CA SER A 114 3.09 7.38 -15.88
C SER A 114 4.04 7.99 -16.90
N GLN A 115 4.01 9.33 -17.02
CA GLN A 115 4.78 10.10 -17.99
C GLN A 115 5.90 10.87 -17.29
N GLN A 116 7.08 10.97 -17.90
CA GLN A 116 8.18 11.76 -17.35
C GLN A 116 7.80 13.26 -17.31
N GLY A 117 8.04 13.91 -16.18
CA GLY A 117 7.78 15.34 -15.99
C GLY A 117 9.03 16.23 -16.08
N ALA A 118 8.84 17.53 -15.88
CA ALA A 118 9.87 18.55 -16.02
C ALA A 118 11.02 18.35 -15.01
N SER A 119 12.18 17.89 -15.48
CA SER A 119 13.33 17.58 -14.63
C SER A 119 14.28 18.78 -14.46
N GLN A 120 14.25 19.42 -13.29
CA GLN A 120 15.23 20.44 -12.90
C GLN A 120 16.57 19.79 -12.49
N TYR A 121 17.71 20.43 -12.79
CA TYR A 121 19.02 19.98 -12.30
C TYR A 121 19.23 20.36 -10.83
N HIS A 122 20.03 19.57 -10.09
CA HIS A 122 20.56 19.99 -8.79
C HIS A 122 21.68 21.04 -8.98
N TYR A 123 21.74 22.03 -8.09
CA TYR A 123 22.74 23.11 -8.12
C TYR A 123 24.14 22.66 -7.65
N GLY A 124 25.12 23.58 -7.65
CA GLY A 124 26.48 23.36 -7.16
C GLY A 124 27.44 22.83 -8.23
N ARG A 125 27.44 21.51 -8.47
CA ARG A 125 28.46 20.84 -9.31
C ARG A 125 28.35 21.22 -10.80
N GLN A 126 29.39 20.90 -11.59
CA GLN A 126 29.35 20.98 -13.06
C GLN A 126 28.57 19.79 -13.66
N THR A 127 28.97 18.56 -13.32
CA THR A 127 28.25 17.32 -13.65
C THR A 127 27.01 17.15 -12.76
N ARG A 128 25.97 17.93 -13.05
CA ARG A 128 24.73 18.01 -12.25
C ARG A 128 23.85 16.79 -12.47
N ARG A 129 23.32 16.24 -11.38
CA ARG A 129 22.24 15.22 -11.43
C ARG A 129 20.90 15.90 -11.76
N LYS A 130 19.99 15.21 -12.46
CA LYS A 130 18.61 15.67 -12.70
C LYS A 130 17.67 15.16 -11.61
N ASN A 131 16.80 16.03 -11.09
CA ASN A 131 15.67 15.64 -10.26
C ASN A 131 14.71 14.76 -11.09
N LYS A 132 14.17 13.71 -10.45
CA LYS A 132 13.15 12.85 -11.06
C LYS A 132 11.77 13.44 -10.75
N ARG A 133 11.03 13.81 -11.79
CA ARG A 133 9.61 14.18 -11.69
C ARG A 133 8.77 13.33 -12.65
N THR A 134 7.53 13.06 -12.26
CA THR A 134 6.61 12.20 -12.99
C THR A 134 5.19 12.77 -12.89
N HIS A 135 4.48 12.79 -14.01
CA HIS A 135 3.02 12.95 -14.03
C HIS A 135 2.40 11.54 -14.05
N VAL A 136 1.39 11.29 -13.22
CA VAL A 136 0.65 10.01 -13.21
C VAL A 136 -0.82 10.32 -13.37
N GLU A 137 -1.43 9.84 -14.45
CA GLU A 137 -2.86 9.95 -14.71
C GLU A 137 -3.55 8.61 -14.45
N ILE A 138 -4.76 8.66 -13.91
CA ILE A 138 -5.62 7.51 -13.66
C ILE A 138 -7.05 7.83 -14.12
N ILE A 139 -7.71 6.83 -14.70
CA ILE A 139 -9.14 6.87 -15.03
C ILE A 139 -9.74 5.54 -14.58
N VAL A 140 -10.74 5.64 -13.72
CA VAL A 140 -11.55 4.52 -13.25
C VAL A 140 -12.92 4.58 -13.89
N LYS A 141 -13.58 3.42 -14.01
CA LYS A 141 -14.94 3.28 -14.47
C LYS A 141 -15.72 2.42 -13.48
N GLU A 142 -17.00 2.70 -13.34
CA GLU A 142 -17.95 1.79 -12.71
C GLU A 142 -17.95 0.40 -13.38
N LYS A 143 -17.84 -0.62 -12.53
CA LYS A 143 -17.76 -2.05 -12.88
C LYS A 143 -19.17 -2.61 -13.09
N SER A 144 -19.72 -2.38 -14.27
CA SER A 144 -20.98 -3.00 -14.71
C SER A 144 -20.99 -4.52 -14.48
N ILE A 145 -21.83 -5.00 -13.56
CA ILE A 145 -21.91 -6.42 -13.15
C ILE A 145 -22.52 -7.24 -14.30
N LYS A 146 -21.67 -7.67 -15.24
CA LYS A 146 -22.03 -8.67 -16.22
C LYS A 146 -22.18 -10.01 -15.49
N LYS A 147 -23.43 -10.44 -15.26
CA LYS A 147 -23.75 -11.80 -14.80
C LYS A 147 -22.98 -12.80 -15.68
N PRO A 148 -22.29 -13.80 -15.10
CA PRO A 148 -21.46 -14.71 -15.87
C PRO A 148 -22.33 -15.50 -16.85
N GLN A 149 -22.12 -15.29 -18.15
CA GLN A 149 -22.70 -16.14 -19.18
C GLN A 149 -22.14 -17.55 -18.98
N LYS A 150 -23.01 -18.53 -18.73
CA LYS A 150 -22.61 -19.95 -18.72
C LYS A 150 -21.93 -20.25 -20.06
N LYS A 151 -20.65 -20.61 -20.03
CA LYS A 151 -20.06 -21.37 -21.14
C LYS A 151 -20.88 -22.65 -21.28
N GLN A 152 -21.46 -22.86 -22.45
CA GLN A 152 -22.11 -24.13 -22.75
C GLN A 152 -21.03 -25.20 -22.86
N GLU A 153 -21.17 -26.27 -22.10
CA GLU A 153 -20.30 -27.43 -22.17
C GLU A 153 -20.66 -28.22 -23.43
N THR A 154 -19.85 -28.11 -24.48
CA THR A 154 -20.05 -28.90 -25.70
C THR A 154 -19.64 -30.34 -25.44
N THR A 155 -20.60 -31.15 -25.02
CA THR A 155 -20.46 -32.61 -24.95
C THR A 155 -20.11 -33.16 -26.33
N LYS A 156 -19.03 -33.94 -26.40
CA LYS A 156 -18.72 -34.80 -27.55
C LYS A 156 -18.60 -36.23 -27.04
N SER A 157 -19.53 -37.07 -27.46
CA SER A 157 -19.51 -38.51 -27.22
C SER A 157 -20.00 -39.25 -28.46
N THR A 158 -19.60 -40.53 -28.57
CA THR A 158 -19.90 -41.51 -29.64
C THR A 158 -19.06 -41.37 -30.93
N LYS A 159 -18.57 -42.46 -31.56
CA LYS A 159 -18.62 -43.93 -31.24
C LYS A 159 -17.36 -44.67 -31.79
N PRO A 160 -17.20 -46.03 -31.76
CA PRO A 160 -15.93 -46.65 -31.33
C PRO A 160 -15.24 -47.56 -32.38
N ALA A 161 -14.13 -48.20 -31.97
CA ALA A 161 -13.52 -49.37 -32.63
C ALA A 161 -12.82 -50.27 -31.58
N GLU A 162 -12.64 -51.56 -31.90
CA GLU A 162 -12.24 -52.65 -30.98
C GLU A 162 -11.38 -53.70 -31.75
N THR A 163 -10.76 -54.74 -31.16
CA THR A 163 -10.75 -55.25 -29.76
C THR A 163 -9.25 -55.40 -29.31
N PRO A 164 -8.62 -56.50 -28.78
CA PRO A 164 -9.03 -57.81 -28.22
C PRO A 164 -8.88 -57.89 -26.68
N VAL A 165 -8.85 -59.10 -26.10
CA VAL A 165 -9.05 -59.38 -24.66
C VAL A 165 -8.11 -60.49 -24.11
N LYS A 166 -7.80 -60.45 -22.80
CA LYS A 166 -7.65 -61.62 -21.90
C LYS A 166 -8.38 -61.25 -20.59
N GLU A 167 -9.48 -61.89 -20.19
CA GLU A 167 -9.58 -63.21 -19.51
C GLU A 167 -8.63 -63.33 -18.30
N VAL A 168 -9.07 -63.68 -17.08
CA VAL A 168 -9.87 -64.86 -16.62
C VAL A 168 -10.80 -64.44 -15.44
N LYS A 169 -12.13 -64.64 -15.47
CA LYS A 169 -12.99 -65.68 -14.80
C LYS A 169 -12.74 -65.89 -13.28
N LYS A 170 -13.71 -66.09 -12.36
CA LYS A 170 -15.21 -66.07 -12.35
C LYS A 170 -15.74 -66.08 -10.88
N ASP A 171 -16.82 -65.33 -10.59
CA ASP A 171 -18.10 -65.63 -9.87
C ASP A 171 -18.27 -66.90 -8.97
N PRO A 172 -19.29 -67.00 -8.04
CA PRO A 172 -20.25 -66.01 -7.47
C PRO A 172 -20.64 -66.17 -5.93
N VAL A 173 -21.69 -65.45 -5.50
CA VAL A 173 -22.64 -65.71 -4.35
C VAL A 173 -22.33 -65.10 -2.94
N GLN A 174 -23.40 -64.76 -2.19
CA GLN A 174 -23.50 -64.16 -0.83
C GLN A 174 -24.12 -65.19 0.18
N PRO A 175 -24.59 -64.89 1.41
CA PRO A 175 -24.39 -63.76 2.35
C PRO A 175 -24.02 -64.24 3.79
N GLU A 176 -23.85 -63.33 4.78
CA GLU A 176 -24.32 -63.43 6.20
C GLU A 176 -23.79 -62.24 7.06
N LYS A 177 -24.06 -62.23 8.38
CA LYS A 177 -24.12 -61.03 9.26
C LYS A 177 -22.98 -60.93 10.29
N LYS A 178 -22.58 -59.70 10.66
CA LYS A 178 -22.59 -59.16 12.06
C LYS A 178 -22.14 -57.69 12.17
N GLN A 179 -22.53 -57.02 13.27
CA GLN A 179 -22.17 -55.64 13.65
C GLN A 179 -20.97 -55.65 14.63
N PRO A 180 -20.41 -54.49 15.04
CA PRO A 180 -20.98 -53.80 16.21
C PRO A 180 -21.01 -52.25 16.19
N GLU A 181 -22.15 -51.71 16.67
CA GLU A 181 -22.33 -50.55 17.58
C GLU A 181 -21.77 -49.13 17.31
N GLN A 182 -22.36 -48.18 18.05
CA GLN A 182 -22.22 -46.72 17.99
C GLN A 182 -22.21 -46.15 19.41
N LYS A 183 -21.65 -44.93 19.63
CA LYS A 183 -22.41 -43.84 20.28
C LYS A 183 -21.69 -42.48 20.32
N GLN A 184 -22.51 -41.45 20.57
CA GLN A 184 -22.17 -40.04 20.78
C GLN A 184 -22.37 -39.67 22.27
N PRO A 185 -21.85 -38.52 22.74
CA PRO A 185 -22.29 -37.87 23.97
C PRO A 185 -23.22 -36.65 23.70
N GLU A 186 -24.29 -36.51 24.49
CA GLU A 186 -25.14 -35.32 24.57
C GLU A 186 -25.04 -34.62 25.96
N LYS A 187 -25.83 -33.56 26.18
CA LYS A 187 -25.69 -32.56 27.26
C LYS A 187 -26.56 -32.82 28.51
N LYS A 188 -26.11 -32.28 29.66
CA LYS A 188 -26.82 -31.55 30.75
C LYS A 188 -25.77 -31.17 31.84
N GLU A 189 -25.76 -30.02 32.53
CA GLU A 189 -26.74 -29.41 33.47
C GLU A 189 -26.96 -30.29 34.73
N THR A 190 -26.80 -29.84 35.99
CA THR A 190 -26.56 -28.50 36.59
C THR A 190 -25.67 -28.52 37.86
N ASP A 191 -25.19 -27.32 38.25
CA ASP A 191 -25.02 -26.77 39.62
C ASP A 191 -23.93 -27.15 40.67
N SER A 192 -23.42 -26.06 41.28
CA SER A 192 -22.99 -25.86 42.67
C SER A 192 -21.58 -26.23 43.22
N SER A 193 -21.14 -25.36 44.16
CA SER A 193 -20.13 -25.51 45.23
C SER A 193 -18.61 -25.25 45.00
N LEU A 194 -18.19 -24.08 45.51
CA LEU A 194 -16.97 -23.69 46.27
C LEU A 194 -15.51 -24.07 45.85
N ALA A 195 -14.67 -23.03 45.93
CA ALA A 195 -13.26 -22.97 46.38
C ALA A 195 -12.13 -23.58 45.52
N GLY A 196 -11.14 -22.74 45.17
CA GLY A 196 -9.90 -23.12 44.50
C GLY A 196 -9.04 -21.89 44.14
N GLU A 197 -7.97 -21.65 44.91
CA GLU A 197 -7.15 -20.42 44.90
C GLU A 197 -6.62 -19.95 43.54
N VAL A 198 -6.62 -18.63 43.30
CA VAL A 198 -5.84 -17.96 42.25
C VAL A 198 -4.45 -17.60 42.79
N LYS A 199 -3.38 -17.99 42.11
CA LYS A 199 -2.02 -17.45 42.35
C LYS A 199 -1.66 -16.38 41.31
N PRO A 200 -0.94 -15.31 41.71
CA PRO A 200 -0.92 -14.05 40.96
C PRO A 200 0.14 -13.98 39.85
N LYS A 201 0.05 -12.87 39.10
CA LYS A 201 1.05 -12.42 38.11
C LYS A 201 2.42 -12.26 38.76
N LYS A 202 3.49 -12.37 37.96
CA LYS A 202 4.84 -11.92 38.36
C LYS A 202 5.21 -10.70 37.54
N GLU A 203 5.60 -9.63 38.21
CA GLU A 203 6.04 -8.38 37.60
C GLU A 203 7.49 -8.50 37.08
N ILE A 204 7.86 -7.61 36.17
CA ILE A 204 9.24 -7.43 35.69
C ILE A 204 9.53 -5.94 35.82
N GLU A 205 10.38 -5.58 36.77
CA GLU A 205 10.81 -4.21 37.02
C GLU A 205 11.91 -3.75 36.05
N SER A 206 12.22 -2.45 36.09
CA SER A 206 13.11 -1.76 35.18
C SER A 206 14.54 -1.60 35.72
N GLU A 207 15.54 -1.71 34.84
CA GLU A 207 16.87 -1.10 35.06
C GLU A 207 17.11 0.02 34.01
N PRO A 208 17.52 1.24 34.44
CA PRO A 208 17.85 2.34 33.54
C PRO A 208 19.32 2.34 33.10
N PHE A 209 19.61 2.97 31.95
CA PHE A 209 20.97 3.14 31.45
C PHE A 209 21.79 4.15 32.30
N PRO A 210 23.10 3.95 32.49
CA PRO A 210 23.95 4.82 33.30
C PRO A 210 24.35 6.12 32.58
N GLU A 211 24.16 7.26 33.23
CA GLU A 211 24.73 8.54 32.83
C GLU A 211 26.21 8.70 33.25
N LYS A 212 26.94 9.57 32.56
CA LYS A 212 28.35 9.85 32.86
C LYS A 212 28.48 10.94 33.94
N ALA A 213 28.88 10.53 35.14
CA ALA A 213 29.25 11.48 36.19
C ALA A 213 30.48 12.33 35.81
N LYS A 214 30.46 13.60 36.22
CA LYS A 214 31.62 14.48 36.34
C LYS A 214 31.65 15.05 37.75
N SER A 215 32.83 14.98 38.37
CA SER A 215 33.29 15.77 39.51
C SER A 215 34.77 16.08 39.25
N THR A 216 35.43 17.07 39.84
CA THR A 216 35.09 18.03 40.93
C THR A 216 34.88 19.45 40.33
N ASP A 217 34.75 20.61 41.00
CA ASP A 217 35.14 21.11 42.35
C ASP A 217 34.07 22.06 42.97
N PRO A 218 34.09 22.32 44.29
CA PRO A 218 33.28 23.36 44.92
C PRO A 218 34.12 24.44 45.67
N GLU A 219 34.19 25.67 45.14
CA GLU A 219 34.20 26.90 45.98
C GLU A 219 34.20 28.20 45.14
N LYS A 220 33.14 29.02 45.28
CA LYS A 220 33.19 30.50 45.46
C LYS A 220 31.80 31.07 45.74
N LYS A 221 31.76 32.30 46.29
CA LYS A 221 30.64 32.79 47.12
C LYS A 221 30.48 34.32 47.04
N GLU A 222 29.66 34.78 46.08
CA GLU A 222 29.25 36.18 45.88
C GLU A 222 27.76 36.15 45.47
N THR A 223 26.78 36.55 46.31
CA THR A 223 26.35 37.91 46.73
C THR A 223 25.59 38.72 45.67
N GLU A 224 24.25 38.65 45.74
CA GLU A 224 23.30 39.65 45.24
C GLU A 224 22.92 40.64 46.39
N PRO A 225 22.15 41.72 46.15
CA PRO A 225 22.28 42.73 45.08
C PRO A 225 22.23 44.18 45.65
N LYS A 226 22.40 45.20 44.79
CA LYS A 226 21.92 46.57 45.08
C LYS A 226 21.36 47.26 43.83
N LEU A 227 20.39 48.15 44.05
CA LEU A 227 19.75 48.99 43.03
C LEU A 227 20.28 50.43 43.11
N GLU A 228 20.43 51.08 41.96
CA GLU A 228 20.10 52.49 41.66
C GLU A 228 20.24 52.66 40.13
N LYS A 229 19.16 52.93 39.36
CA LYS A 229 18.58 54.24 39.06
C LYS A 229 19.60 55.26 38.53
N GLU A 230 19.53 55.60 37.23
CA GLU A 230 19.06 56.93 36.75
C GLU A 230 18.94 57.07 35.20
N GLN A 231 17.88 57.79 34.81
CA GLN A 231 17.65 58.71 33.67
C GLN A 231 18.29 58.56 32.25
N VAL A 232 17.40 58.25 31.29
CA VAL A 232 17.06 59.04 30.07
C VAL A 232 18.15 59.78 29.27
N LYS A 233 18.37 59.31 28.02
CA LYS A 233 18.47 60.05 26.72
C LYS A 233 18.13 59.03 25.62
N LYS A 234 17.23 59.21 24.63
CA LYS A 234 17.01 60.26 23.60
C LYS A 234 18.19 60.46 22.64
N GLU A 235 18.15 59.72 21.53
CA GLU A 235 18.75 59.93 20.18
C GLU A 235 18.63 58.59 19.41
N GLU A 236 18.60 58.49 18.08
CA GLU A 236 17.89 59.28 17.05
C GLU A 236 17.70 58.36 15.82
N THR A 237 16.57 58.44 15.10
CA THR A 237 16.27 57.56 13.96
C THR A 237 16.56 58.22 12.60
N PRO A 238 17.60 57.81 11.86
CA PRO A 238 17.87 58.35 10.53
C PRO A 238 16.85 57.82 9.50
N GLN A 239 15.89 58.66 9.13
CA GLN A 239 15.05 58.42 7.95
C GLN A 239 15.94 58.47 6.70
N ARG A 240 15.97 57.38 5.92
CA ARG A 240 16.65 57.38 4.62
C ARG A 240 15.72 57.98 3.57
N GLY A 241 15.74 59.32 3.49
CA GLY A 241 14.91 60.10 2.57
C GLY A 241 15.16 59.72 1.10
N ALA A 242 14.13 59.89 0.28
CA ALA A 242 14.24 59.81 -1.17
C ALA A 242 14.72 61.15 -1.73
N GLN A 243 15.60 61.10 -2.73
CA GLN A 243 15.82 62.18 -3.69
C GLN A 243 15.85 61.57 -5.09
N ASN A 244 15.39 62.34 -6.07
CA ASN A 244 15.42 61.99 -7.49
C ASN A 244 16.65 62.64 -8.13
N ASP A 245 17.17 62.00 -9.18
CA ASP A 245 17.56 62.60 -10.46
C ASP A 245 17.68 61.47 -11.51
#